data_AF-A0A0D0TC47-F1
#
_entry.id   AF-A0A0D0TC47-F1
#
_cell.length_a   1.000
_cell.length_b   1.000
_cell.length_c   1.000
_cell.angle_alpha   90.00
_cell.angle_beta   90.00
_cell.angle_gamma   90.00
#
_symmetry.space_group_name_H-M   'P 1'
#
loop_
_entity.id
_entity.type
_entity.pdbx_description
1 polymer ?
#
loop_
_entity_poly.entity_id
_entity_poly.type
_entity_poly.pdbx_seq_one_letter_code
_entity_poly.pdbx_strand_id
1 'polypeptide(L)'
;MSILKVSEGDIICIPACKHKKWGFVLGRIVLNSHYVTWLEVFSKYHSDFSISRDEILRQNFSKNNRLFNPVHVSLDFGKYFGKIKWPTIHTNNYNQADSNIEDIEFASPDYKISGIFYKNNKELHEPADRRRPLEDCTIYSNPQLIHRINLHLSGIANKTIPWNAETIHNLIEQRSIKWWLDGIQYCADSVDAAAREFKISKQ
;
A
#
# COMPACT_ATOMS: atom_id res chain seq x y z
N MET A 1 9.40 21.07 10.79
CA MET A 1 9.61 19.66 10.39
C MET A 1 9.12 19.49 8.97
N SER A 2 9.92 18.90 8.08
CA SER A 2 9.51 18.73 6.68
C SER A 2 8.66 17.46 6.56
N ILE A 3 7.36 17.65 6.30
CA ILE A 3 6.50 16.64 5.68
C ILE A 3 7.24 16.05 4.49
N LEU A 4 7.11 14.73 4.27
CA LEU A 4 7.63 14.08 3.07
C LEU A 4 6.98 14.77 1.85
N LYS A 5 7.74 15.61 1.14
CA LYS A 5 7.28 16.21 -0.10
C LYS A 5 7.37 15.13 -1.16
N VAL A 6 6.23 14.49 -1.44
CA VAL A 6 6.09 13.60 -2.58
C VAL A 6 5.29 14.28 -3.68
N SER A 7 5.64 13.96 -4.91
CA SER A 7 4.94 14.38 -6.11
C SER A 7 4.32 13.17 -6.81
N GLU A 8 3.36 13.42 -7.68
CA GLU A 8 2.85 12.38 -8.58
C GLU A 8 3.98 11.81 -9.43
N GLY A 9 3.99 10.48 -9.60
CA GLY A 9 5.05 9.76 -10.29
C GLY A 9 6.29 9.45 -9.44
N ASP A 10 6.37 9.94 -8.20
CA ASP A 10 7.47 9.61 -7.31
C ASP A 10 7.50 8.12 -6.99
N ILE A 11 8.70 7.53 -7.09
CA ILE A 11 8.99 6.16 -6.70
C ILE A 11 9.61 6.18 -5.30
N ILE A 12 8.97 5.43 -4.40
CA ILE A 12 9.35 5.32 -2.99
C ILE A 12 9.69 3.86 -2.65
N CYS A 13 10.61 3.67 -1.71
CA CYS A 13 10.81 2.37 -1.07
C CYS A 13 9.86 2.21 0.11
N ILE A 14 9.08 1.13 0.08
CA ILE A 14 8.22 0.74 1.19
C ILE A 14 8.88 -0.46 1.88
N PRO A 15 9.24 -0.37 3.17
CA PRO A 15 9.78 -1.48 3.91
C PRO A 15 8.87 -2.69 3.83
N ALA A 16 9.46 -3.87 3.63
CA ALA A 16 8.72 -5.11 3.53
C ALA A 16 9.54 -6.26 4.11
N CYS A 17 8.85 -7.28 4.61
CA CYS A 17 9.44 -8.48 5.14
C CYS A 17 8.97 -9.69 4.31
N LYS A 18 9.92 -10.45 3.79
CA LYS A 18 9.66 -11.72 3.10
C LYS A 18 10.53 -12.81 3.72
N HIS A 19 9.90 -13.89 4.19
CA HIS A 19 10.59 -15.01 4.87
C HIS A 19 11.53 -14.56 6.01
N LYS A 20 11.04 -13.66 6.89
CA LYS A 20 11.78 -13.08 8.03
C LYS A 20 13.01 -12.23 7.65
N LYS A 21 13.25 -11.98 6.36
CA LYS A 21 14.26 -11.03 5.89
C LYS A 21 13.59 -9.70 5.60
N TRP A 22 14.14 -8.61 6.12
CA TRP A 22 13.72 -7.25 5.80
C TRP A 22 14.38 -6.76 4.51
N GLY A 23 13.66 -5.90 3.83
CA GLY A 23 13.99 -5.34 2.54
C GLY A 23 12.94 -4.30 2.19
N PHE A 24 12.63 -4.17 0.91
CA PHE A 24 11.61 -3.24 0.45
C PHE A 24 10.93 -3.72 -0.83
N VAL A 25 9.77 -3.12 -1.09
CA VAL A 25 9.13 -3.10 -2.40
C VAL A 25 9.10 -1.67 -2.90
N LEU A 26 8.97 -1.50 -4.21
CA LEU A 26 8.76 -0.17 -4.78
C LEU A 26 7.28 0.18 -4.71
N GLY A 27 7.01 1.44 -4.40
CA GLY A 27 5.71 2.06 -4.59
C GLY A 27 5.80 3.28 -5.50
N ARG A 28 4.70 3.63 -6.17
CA ARG A 28 4.60 4.84 -7.00
C ARG A 28 3.44 5.69 -6.52
N ILE A 29 3.69 6.97 -6.32
CA ILE A 29 2.66 7.96 -5.99
C ILE A 29 1.84 8.23 -7.26
N VAL A 30 0.54 7.96 -7.18
CA VAL A 30 -0.38 8.02 -8.34
C VAL A 30 -1.12 9.33 -8.42
N LEU A 31 -1.52 9.85 -7.27
CA LEU A 31 -2.25 11.09 -7.14
C LEU A 31 -1.82 11.69 -5.80
N ASN A 32 -1.51 12.98 -5.78
CA ASN A 32 -1.24 13.69 -4.54
C ASN A 32 -2.09 14.96 -4.49
N SER A 33 -3.24 14.87 -3.82
CA SER A 33 -4.12 16.01 -3.58
C SER A 33 -3.93 16.56 -2.17
N HIS A 34 -4.48 17.75 -1.88
CA HIS A 34 -4.43 18.33 -0.53
C HIS A 34 -5.04 17.44 0.57
N TYR A 35 -5.83 16.42 0.22
CA TYR A 35 -6.58 15.62 1.19
C TYR A 35 -6.23 14.12 1.16
N VAL A 36 -5.70 13.61 0.05
CA VAL A 36 -5.50 12.18 -0.15
C VAL A 36 -4.29 11.93 -1.06
N THR A 37 -3.42 11.01 -0.64
CA THR A 37 -2.35 10.44 -1.46
C THR A 37 -2.71 9.01 -1.87
N TRP A 38 -2.54 8.72 -3.16
CA TRP A 38 -2.71 7.39 -3.72
C TRP A 38 -1.37 6.72 -4.00
N LEU A 39 -1.32 5.43 -3.71
CA LEU A 39 -0.10 4.63 -3.81
C LEU A 39 -0.36 3.34 -4.57
N GLU A 40 0.43 3.11 -5.61
CA GLU A 40 0.64 1.76 -6.16
C GLU A 40 1.76 1.08 -5.41
N VAL A 41 1.64 -0.24 -5.21
CA VAL A 41 2.71 -1.06 -4.64
C VAL A 41 3.02 -2.22 -5.58
N PHE A 42 4.29 -2.40 -5.92
CA PHE A 42 4.74 -3.40 -6.89
C PHE A 42 5.28 -4.67 -6.21
N SER A 43 5.08 -5.81 -6.86
CA SER A 43 5.31 -7.13 -6.26
C SER A 43 6.76 -7.60 -6.19
N LYS A 44 7.68 -6.89 -6.86
CA LYS A 44 9.10 -7.22 -6.81
C LYS A 44 9.69 -6.82 -5.47
N TYR A 45 10.15 -7.82 -4.73
CA TYR A 45 10.84 -7.64 -3.46
C TYR A 45 12.36 -7.49 -3.67
N HIS A 46 12.95 -6.55 -2.94
CA HIS A 46 14.36 -6.26 -2.96
C HIS A 46 14.93 -6.42 -1.55
N SER A 47 15.97 -7.25 -1.41
CA SER A 47 16.73 -7.37 -0.14
C SER A 47 18.02 -6.57 -0.11
N ASP A 48 18.38 -5.95 -1.23
CA ASP A 48 19.58 -5.14 -1.36
C ASP A 48 19.19 -3.66 -1.37
N PHE A 49 19.52 -2.97 -0.27
CA PHE A 49 19.22 -1.56 -0.09
C PHE A 49 20.12 -0.64 -0.96
N SER A 50 21.12 -1.18 -1.67
CA SER A 50 22.02 -0.41 -2.55
C SER A 50 21.49 -0.18 -3.97
N ILE A 51 20.28 -0.63 -4.32
CA ILE A 51 19.67 -0.55 -5.67
C ILE A 51 19.92 0.79 -6.41
N SER A 52 20.48 0.75 -7.60
CA SER A 52 20.79 1.95 -8.39
C SER A 52 19.55 2.59 -9.01
N ARG A 53 19.66 3.86 -9.41
CA ARG A 53 18.60 4.56 -10.18
C ARG A 53 18.29 3.86 -11.49
N ASP A 54 19.32 3.39 -12.20
CA ASP A 54 19.15 2.70 -13.48
C ASP A 54 18.40 1.38 -13.32
N GLU A 55 18.64 0.65 -12.22
CA GLU A 55 17.88 -0.55 -11.90
C GLU A 55 16.42 -0.24 -11.60
N ILE A 56 16.12 0.88 -10.94
CA ILE A 56 14.75 1.32 -10.68
C ILE A 56 14.03 1.66 -11.99
N LEU A 57 14.70 2.40 -12.88
CA LEU A 57 14.16 2.78 -14.19
C LEU A 57 13.85 1.57 -15.09
N ARG A 58 14.58 0.47 -14.92
CA ARG A 58 14.33 -0.79 -15.64
C ARG A 58 13.21 -1.64 -15.01
N GLN A 59 12.65 -1.24 -13.87
CA GLN A 59 11.54 -1.99 -13.28
C GLN A 59 10.26 -1.81 -14.09
N ASN A 60 9.46 -2.87 -14.13
CA ASN A 60 8.18 -2.87 -14.82
C ASN A 60 7.08 -2.38 -13.87
N PHE A 61 6.67 -1.13 -14.04
CA PHE A 61 5.61 -0.45 -13.30
C PHE A 61 4.21 -0.61 -13.91
N SER A 62 3.96 -1.71 -14.63
CA SER A 62 2.63 -2.02 -15.17
C SER A 62 1.66 -2.50 -14.09
N LYS A 63 0.36 -2.34 -14.35
CA LYS A 63 -0.73 -2.80 -13.46
C LYS A 63 -0.64 -4.27 -13.07
N ASN A 64 -0.17 -5.13 -13.98
CA ASN A 64 -0.06 -6.57 -13.76
C ASN A 64 0.99 -6.92 -12.69
N ASN A 65 1.95 -6.03 -12.44
CA ASN A 65 2.98 -6.23 -11.43
C ASN A 65 2.63 -5.67 -10.07
N ARG A 66 1.51 -4.97 -9.91
CA ARG A 66 1.06 -4.48 -8.60
C ARG A 66 0.76 -5.64 -7.66
N LEU A 67 0.89 -5.43 -6.36
CA LEU A 67 0.43 -6.37 -5.34
C LEU A 67 -1.09 -6.34 -5.19
N PHE A 68 -1.68 -5.16 -5.37
CA PHE A 68 -3.12 -4.91 -5.24
C PHE A 68 -3.47 -3.60 -5.97
N ASN A 69 -4.77 -3.27 -6.04
CA ASN A 69 -5.22 -1.99 -6.60
C ASN A 69 -4.58 -0.80 -5.86
N PRO A 70 -4.37 0.34 -6.51
CA PRO A 70 -3.96 1.57 -5.83
C PRO A 70 -4.79 1.84 -4.57
N VAL A 71 -4.14 2.27 -3.48
CA VAL A 71 -4.78 2.51 -2.17
C VAL A 71 -4.54 3.92 -1.66
N HIS A 72 -5.46 4.40 -0.83
CA HIS A 72 -5.27 5.60 -0.03
C HIS A 72 -4.26 5.39 1.10
N VAL A 73 -3.34 6.34 1.24
CA VAL A 73 -2.36 6.39 2.32
C VAL A 73 -2.29 7.80 2.89
N SER A 74 -2.19 7.93 4.22
CA SER A 74 -1.99 9.26 4.81
C SER A 74 -0.56 9.77 4.64
N LEU A 75 0.38 8.87 4.32
CA LEU A 75 1.83 9.09 4.46
C LEU A 75 2.23 9.73 5.81
N ASP A 76 1.35 9.75 6.83
CA ASP A 76 1.45 10.43 8.14
C ASP A 76 1.11 9.46 9.28
N PHE A 77 2.10 9.17 10.15
CA PHE A 77 2.10 7.98 11.02
C PHE A 77 2.78 8.12 12.40
N GLY A 78 2.34 9.06 13.25
CA GLY A 78 2.56 8.97 14.70
C GLY A 78 3.99 9.22 15.23
N LYS A 79 4.37 8.60 16.37
CA LYS A 79 5.45 9.05 17.32
C LYS A 79 6.85 9.35 16.72
N TYR A 80 7.20 8.77 15.57
CA TYR A 80 8.45 9.03 14.84
C TYR A 80 8.26 9.58 13.42
N PHE A 81 7.03 9.97 13.09
CA PHE A 81 6.66 10.56 11.83
C PHE A 81 7.49 11.82 11.51
N GLY A 82 8.04 11.88 10.30
CA GLY A 82 8.95 12.94 9.85
C GLY A 82 10.42 12.79 10.27
N LYS A 83 10.80 11.80 11.09
CA LYS A 83 12.21 11.56 11.48
C LYS A 83 12.98 10.68 10.51
N ILE A 84 12.31 9.70 9.88
CA ILE A 84 12.89 8.83 8.87
C ILE A 84 11.97 8.90 7.66
N LYS A 85 12.41 9.66 6.65
CA LYS A 85 11.67 9.79 5.39
C LYS A 85 11.77 8.48 4.62
N TRP A 86 10.64 7.99 4.09
CA TRP A 86 10.69 7.03 3.00
C TRP A 86 11.54 7.65 1.89
N PRO A 87 12.55 6.95 1.40
CA PRO A 87 13.43 7.52 0.41
C PRO A 87 12.66 7.58 -0.90
N THR A 88 12.34 8.80 -1.33
CA THR A 88 12.02 9.06 -2.74
C THR A 88 13.29 8.84 -3.52
N ILE A 89 13.27 7.87 -4.41
CA ILE A 89 14.47 7.46 -5.14
C ILE A 89 14.50 8.10 -6.52
N HIS A 90 13.33 8.39 -7.08
CA HIS A 90 13.20 8.96 -8.41
C HIS A 90 11.77 9.51 -8.65
N THR A 91 11.63 10.45 -9.57
CA THR A 91 10.35 10.89 -10.14
C THR A 91 10.30 10.42 -11.59
N ASN A 92 9.39 9.50 -11.91
CA ASN A 92 9.26 8.96 -13.27
C ASN A 92 8.40 9.88 -14.14
N ASN A 93 8.52 9.80 -15.47
CA ASN A 93 7.56 10.36 -16.42
C ASN A 93 6.25 9.56 -16.33
N TYR A 94 5.45 9.90 -15.34
CA TYR A 94 4.24 9.18 -14.99
C TYR A 94 3.02 9.76 -15.71
N ASN A 95 2.24 8.88 -16.33
CA ASN A 95 0.92 9.21 -16.87
C ASN A 95 -0.15 8.54 -15.99
N GLN A 96 -1.08 9.34 -15.47
CA GLN A 96 -2.17 8.85 -14.62
C GLN A 96 -3.06 7.80 -15.31
N ALA A 97 -3.16 7.84 -16.64
CA ALA A 97 -3.88 6.83 -17.42
C ALA A 97 -3.32 5.40 -17.22
N ASP A 98 -2.03 5.27 -16.89
CA ASP A 98 -1.40 3.96 -16.64
C ASP A 98 -1.86 3.33 -15.32
N SER A 99 -2.41 4.13 -14.40
CA SER A 99 -2.81 3.70 -13.06
C SER A 99 -4.22 3.14 -12.97
N ASN A 100 -5.05 3.34 -14.00
CA ASN A 100 -6.48 2.98 -14.01
C ASN A 100 -7.22 3.34 -12.72
N ILE A 101 -6.78 4.42 -12.06
CA ILE A 101 -7.28 4.85 -10.74
C ILE A 101 -8.76 5.22 -10.80
N GLU A 102 -9.19 5.80 -11.92
CA GLU A 102 -10.58 6.19 -12.16
C GLU A 102 -11.54 5.00 -12.24
N ASP A 103 -11.02 3.80 -12.54
CA ASP A 103 -11.80 2.57 -12.64
C ASP A 103 -11.96 1.85 -11.31
N ILE A 104 -11.23 2.25 -10.26
CA ILE A 104 -11.24 1.56 -8.98
C ILE A 104 -12.52 1.90 -8.21
N GLU A 105 -13.15 0.86 -7.68
CA GLU A 105 -14.40 0.92 -6.94
C GLU A 105 -14.14 0.58 -5.46
N PHE A 106 -14.64 1.41 -4.55
CA PHE A 106 -14.49 1.19 -3.11
C PHE A 106 -15.84 1.12 -2.42
N ALA A 107 -16.01 0.15 -1.53
CA ALA A 107 -17.13 0.08 -0.61
C ALA A 107 -17.10 1.26 0.37
N SER A 108 -18.27 1.82 0.67
CA SER A 108 -18.47 2.59 1.90
C SER A 108 -18.30 1.67 3.12
N PRO A 109 -18.01 2.22 4.32
CA PRO A 109 -17.87 1.41 5.54
C PRO A 109 -19.08 0.52 5.85
N ASP A 110 -20.27 0.90 5.39
CA ASP A 110 -21.54 0.20 5.61
C ASP A 110 -22.12 -0.42 4.32
N TYR A 111 -21.31 -0.58 3.25
CA TYR A 111 -21.75 -1.02 1.93
C TYR A 111 -22.63 -2.28 1.93
N LYS A 112 -22.35 -3.23 2.83
CA LYS A 112 -23.15 -4.45 2.97
C LYS A 112 -24.60 -4.19 3.44
N ILE A 113 -24.87 -3.02 4.02
CA ILE A 113 -26.19 -2.55 4.45
C ILE A 113 -26.71 -1.51 3.45
N SER A 114 -25.92 -0.48 3.16
CA SER A 114 -26.31 0.70 2.37
C SER A 114 -26.27 0.48 0.86
N GLY A 115 -25.47 -0.48 0.37
CA GLY A 115 -25.19 -0.64 -1.06
C GLY A 115 -24.32 0.46 -1.67
N ILE A 116 -23.80 1.39 -0.85
CA ILE A 116 -23.08 2.57 -1.33
C ILE A 116 -21.61 2.23 -1.65
N PHE A 117 -21.19 2.55 -2.87
CA PHE A 117 -19.79 2.45 -3.28
C PHE A 117 -19.36 3.70 -4.04
N TYR A 118 -18.05 3.92 -4.10
CA TYR A 118 -17.45 5.09 -4.73
C TYR A 118 -16.64 4.67 -5.95
N LYS A 119 -16.82 5.40 -7.06
CA LYS A 119 -16.00 5.29 -8.28
C LYS A 119 -15.77 6.66 -8.87
N ASN A 120 -14.51 7.01 -9.15
CA ASN A 120 -14.15 8.32 -9.71
C ASN A 120 -14.79 9.51 -8.94
N ASN A 121 -14.68 9.48 -7.61
CA ASN A 121 -15.29 10.47 -6.69
C ASN A 121 -16.81 10.62 -6.79
N LYS A 122 -17.51 9.67 -7.42
CA LYS A 122 -18.97 9.61 -7.47
C LYS A 122 -19.48 8.53 -6.54
N GLU A 123 -20.51 8.87 -5.80
CA GLU A 123 -21.29 7.91 -5.04
C GLU A 123 -22.24 7.16 -5.98
N LEU A 124 -22.26 5.85 -5.85
CA LEU A 124 -23.09 4.93 -6.62
C LEU A 124 -23.74 3.94 -5.66
N HIS A 125 -24.83 3.31 -6.11
CA HIS A 125 -25.60 2.39 -5.29
C HIS A 125 -25.81 1.05 -5.99
N GLU A 126 -25.59 -0.05 -5.27
CA GLU A 126 -25.78 -1.41 -5.72
C GLU A 126 -26.89 -2.11 -4.90
N PRO A 127 -27.92 -2.68 -5.56
CA PRO A 127 -29.02 -3.33 -4.86
C PRO A 127 -28.56 -4.59 -4.12
N ALA A 128 -29.26 -4.95 -3.05
CA ALA A 128 -28.84 -5.99 -2.09
C ALA A 128 -28.53 -7.36 -2.73
N ASP A 129 -29.30 -7.75 -3.74
CA ASP A 129 -29.16 -9.01 -4.48
C ASP A 129 -27.97 -9.04 -5.45
N ARG A 130 -27.32 -7.89 -5.70
CA ARG A 130 -26.20 -7.78 -6.64
C ARG A 130 -24.87 -7.40 -5.98
N ARG A 131 -24.86 -7.19 -4.66
CA ARG A 131 -23.70 -6.69 -3.90
C ARG A 131 -22.45 -7.55 -4.10
N ARG A 132 -21.45 -7.00 -4.78
CA ARG A 132 -20.13 -7.61 -5.06
C ARG A 132 -19.17 -7.42 -3.88
N PRO A 133 -18.14 -8.26 -3.72
CA PRO A 133 -17.05 -7.96 -2.81
C PRO A 133 -16.22 -6.80 -3.40
N LEU A 134 -16.33 -5.62 -2.82
CA LEU A 134 -15.52 -4.45 -3.18
C LEU A 134 -14.42 -4.21 -2.14
N GLU A 135 -13.38 -3.48 -2.50
CA GLU A 135 -12.31 -3.09 -1.58
C GLU A 135 -12.81 -1.98 -0.65
N ASP A 136 -12.45 -2.02 0.63
CA ASP A 136 -12.90 -0.97 1.56
C ASP A 136 -12.17 0.34 1.31
N CYS A 137 -12.87 1.46 1.47
CA CYS A 137 -12.25 2.79 1.47
C CYS A 137 -11.44 3.02 2.77
N THR A 138 -10.36 2.26 2.95
CA THR A 138 -9.48 2.34 4.11
C THR A 138 -8.28 3.24 3.81
N ILE A 139 -8.05 4.23 4.67
CA ILE A 139 -6.77 4.96 4.70
C ILE A 139 -5.82 4.17 5.60
N TYR A 140 -4.79 3.57 5.01
CA TYR A 140 -3.90 2.68 5.76
C TYR A 140 -2.92 3.45 6.64
N SER A 141 -2.74 2.99 7.88
CA SER A 141 -1.52 3.28 8.65
C SER A 141 -0.30 2.56 8.04
N ASN A 142 0.92 3.05 8.26
CA ASN A 142 2.16 2.41 7.81
C ASN A 142 2.26 0.93 8.22
N PRO A 143 2.05 0.57 9.50
CA PRO A 143 2.12 -0.83 9.91
C PRO A 143 1.05 -1.69 9.25
N GLN A 144 -0.16 -1.17 9.04
CA GLN A 144 -1.24 -1.91 8.36
C GLN A 144 -0.92 -2.12 6.87
N LEU A 145 -0.40 -1.10 6.18
CA LEU A 145 0.02 -1.21 4.79
C LEU A 145 1.15 -2.24 4.65
N ILE A 146 2.19 -2.14 5.49
CA ILE A 146 3.33 -3.08 5.48
C ILE A 146 2.86 -4.48 5.81
N HIS A 147 1.97 -4.63 6.79
CA HIS A 147 1.39 -5.93 7.12
C HIS A 147 0.67 -6.53 5.91
N ARG A 148 -0.20 -5.78 5.23
CA ARG A 148 -0.86 -6.22 3.99
C ARG A 148 0.16 -6.61 2.91
N ILE A 149 1.18 -5.79 2.66
CA ILE A 149 2.26 -6.09 1.71
C ILE A 149 2.92 -7.42 2.06
N ASN A 150 3.28 -7.63 3.33
CA ASN A 150 3.94 -8.86 3.79
C ASN A 150 3.05 -10.09 3.61
N LEU A 151 1.73 -9.95 3.81
CA LEU A 151 0.77 -11.04 3.55
C LEU A 151 0.73 -11.41 2.07
N HIS A 152 0.75 -10.44 1.16
CA HIS A 152 0.84 -10.73 -0.28
C HIS A 152 2.20 -11.34 -0.66
N LEU A 153 3.32 -10.80 -0.16
CA LEU A 153 4.65 -11.34 -0.45
C LEU A 153 4.87 -12.76 0.08
N SER A 154 4.14 -13.13 1.14
CA SER A 154 4.16 -14.48 1.73
C SER A 154 3.16 -15.43 1.07
N GLY A 155 2.37 -14.97 0.09
CA GLY A 155 1.35 -15.77 -0.58
C GLY A 155 0.10 -16.06 0.26
N ILE A 156 -0.07 -15.36 1.39
CA ILE A 156 -1.26 -15.50 2.25
C ILE A 156 -2.43 -14.72 1.65
N ALA A 157 -2.17 -13.54 1.11
CA ALA A 157 -3.17 -12.71 0.44
C ALA A 157 -3.02 -12.79 -1.08
N ASN A 158 -4.11 -13.06 -1.79
CA ASN A 158 -4.12 -13.09 -3.25
C ASN A 158 -4.39 -11.67 -3.81
N LYS A 159 -3.70 -11.32 -4.90
CA LYS A 159 -3.85 -10.03 -5.61
C LYS A 159 -5.26 -9.79 -6.15
N THR A 160 -6.02 -10.86 -6.42
CA THR A 160 -7.37 -10.78 -7.01
C THR A 160 -8.48 -10.64 -5.97
N ILE A 161 -8.17 -10.74 -4.68
CA ILE A 161 -9.16 -10.69 -3.61
C ILE A 161 -9.25 -9.25 -3.09
N PRO A 162 -10.44 -8.63 -3.12
CA PRO A 162 -10.67 -7.31 -2.55
C PRO A 162 -10.32 -7.26 -1.07
N TRP A 163 -9.62 -6.21 -0.64
CA TRP A 163 -9.28 -6.05 0.77
C TRP A 163 -10.41 -5.35 1.52
N ASN A 164 -11.26 -6.12 2.16
CA ASN A 164 -12.42 -5.64 2.90
C ASN A 164 -12.59 -6.34 4.25
N ALA A 165 -13.52 -5.85 5.06
CA ALA A 165 -13.83 -6.39 6.39
C ALA A 165 -14.09 -7.91 6.37
N GLU A 166 -14.78 -8.43 5.35
CA GLU A 166 -15.05 -9.86 5.19
C GLU A 166 -13.76 -10.67 4.96
N THR A 167 -12.90 -10.19 4.07
CA THR A 167 -11.59 -10.82 3.80
C THR A 167 -10.70 -10.80 5.04
N ILE A 168 -10.66 -9.68 5.76
CA ILE A 168 -9.89 -9.54 7.00
C ILE A 168 -10.46 -10.48 8.08
N HIS A 169 -11.78 -10.52 8.23
CA HIS A 169 -12.46 -11.40 9.18
C HIS A 169 -12.12 -12.87 8.90
N ASN A 170 -12.24 -13.31 7.65
CA ASN A 170 -11.89 -14.68 7.25
C ASN A 170 -10.42 -15.02 7.55
N LEU A 171 -9.48 -14.10 7.33
CA LEU A 171 -8.07 -14.29 7.70
C LEU A 171 -7.89 -14.43 9.22
N ILE A 172 -8.60 -13.60 10.00
CA ILE A 172 -8.58 -13.64 11.47
C ILE A 172 -9.19 -14.94 11.99
N GLU A 173 -10.29 -15.42 11.42
CA GLU A 173 -10.90 -16.70 11.81
C GLU A 173 -9.95 -17.88 11.53
N GLN A 174 -9.25 -17.87 10.40
CA GLN A 174 -8.31 -18.92 10.02
C GLN A 174 -7.02 -18.93 10.86
N ARG A 175 -6.58 -17.78 11.37
CA ARG A 175 -5.24 -17.61 11.99
C ARG A 175 -5.25 -17.17 13.45
N SER A 176 -6.37 -16.69 13.96
CA SER A 176 -6.59 -15.94 15.22
C SER A 176 -6.38 -14.43 15.13
N ILE A 177 -7.13 -13.72 15.98
CA ILE A 177 -6.98 -12.27 16.21
C ILE A 177 -5.59 -11.92 16.74
N LYS A 178 -5.01 -12.78 17.58
CA LYS A 178 -3.66 -12.59 18.12
C LYS A 178 -2.62 -12.54 17.01
N TRP A 179 -2.66 -13.50 16.09
CA TRP A 179 -1.75 -13.53 14.94
C TRP A 179 -1.83 -12.25 14.09
N TRP A 180 -3.04 -11.74 13.87
CA TRP A 180 -3.27 -10.50 13.12
C TRP A 180 -2.67 -9.28 13.84
N LEU A 181 -2.97 -9.11 15.13
CA LEU A 181 -2.47 -7.99 15.93
C LEU A 181 -0.94 -8.06 16.10
N ASP A 182 -0.39 -9.23 16.38
CA ASP A 182 1.06 -9.46 16.51
C ASP A 182 1.78 -9.13 15.19
N GLY A 183 1.17 -9.45 14.05
CA GLY A 183 1.71 -9.13 12.74
C GLY A 183 1.78 -7.64 12.44
N ILE A 184 0.76 -6.86 12.84
CA ILE A 184 0.76 -5.40 12.72
C ILE A 184 1.79 -4.79 13.69
N GLN A 185 1.84 -5.28 14.93
CA GLN A 185 2.78 -4.80 15.94
C GLN A 185 4.24 -5.05 15.53
N TYR A 186 4.55 -6.24 15.01
CA TYR A 186 5.88 -6.55 14.47
C TYR A 186 6.32 -5.57 13.37
N CYS A 187 5.38 -5.16 12.49
CA CYS A 187 5.65 -4.16 11.48
C CYS A 187 5.91 -2.78 12.10
N ALA A 188 5.13 -2.39 13.11
CA ALA A 188 5.30 -1.12 13.82
C ALA A 188 6.67 -1.04 14.53
N ASP A 189 7.14 -2.14 15.12
CA ASP A 189 8.40 -2.17 15.87
C ASP A 189 9.63 -2.16 14.94
N SER A 190 9.50 -2.69 13.73
CA SER A 190 10.63 -2.95 12.83
C SER A 190 10.77 -1.95 11.67
N VAL A 191 9.68 -1.29 11.26
CA VAL A 191 9.64 -0.43 10.06
C VAL A 191 10.68 0.67 10.09
N ASP A 192 10.87 1.32 11.24
CA ASP A 192 11.82 2.43 11.40
C ASP A 192 13.27 1.98 11.22
N ALA A 193 13.63 0.80 11.74
CA ALA A 193 14.96 0.24 11.59
C ALA A 193 15.26 -0.08 10.11
N ALA A 194 14.33 -0.75 9.43
CA ALA A 194 14.47 -1.08 8.01
C ALA A 194 14.54 0.19 7.13
N ALA A 195 13.74 1.21 7.43
CA ALA A 195 13.78 2.48 6.72
C ALA A 195 15.11 3.25 6.94
N ARG A 196 15.69 3.17 8.15
CA ARG A 196 17.02 3.76 8.44
C ARG A 196 18.13 3.07 7.67
N GLU A 197 18.10 1.74 7.60
CA GLU A 197 19.12 0.96 6.88
C GLU A 197 19.19 1.37 5.40
N PHE A 198 18.04 1.52 4.74
CA PHE A 198 18.02 2.04 3.36
C PHE A 198 18.50 3.49 3.27
N LYS A 199 18.16 4.35 4.22
CA LYS A 199 18.63 5.75 4.17
C LYS A 199 20.16 5.82 4.22
N ILE A 200 20.80 4.98 5.05
CA ILE A 200 22.26 4.92 5.18
C ILE A 200 22.90 4.40 3.88
N SER A 201 22.31 3.39 3.22
CA SER A 201 22.86 2.84 1.96
C SER A 201 22.78 3.79 0.76
N LYS A 202 22.12 4.95 0.90
CA LYS A 202 21.99 5.98 -0.15
C LYS A 202 22.88 7.20 0.06
N GLN A 203 23.59 7.26 1.18
CA GLN A 203 24.61 8.29 1.45
C GLN A 203 25.97 7.82 0.95
#